data_AF-A0A2S2N9Y9-F1
#
_entry.id   AF-A0A2S2N9Y9-F1
#
_cell.length_a   1.000
_cell.length_b   1.000
_cell.length_c   1.000
_cell.angle_alpha   90.00
_cell.angle_beta   90.00
_cell.angle_gamma   90.00
#
_symmetry.space_group_name_H-M   'P 1'
#
loop_
_entity.id
_entity.type
_entity.pdbx_description
1 polymer ?
#
loop_
_entity_poly.entity_id
_entity_poly.type
_entity_poly.pdbx_seq_one_letter_code
_entity_poly.pdbx_strand_id
1 'polypeptide(L)'
;MEFNSLTNIEVLKIDNTLTAMGYENNVDLRNKMGWMIDEMGKVSAMAQELRSPITSAEMLINSDNILYMIIEHNTSEHFVVVGILMTGWKKLCLYNKAVGSCKETMVYCLMDFYIHESRQFKGYGKYLIDYMLKNINIHLYVSIDARTT
;
A
#
# COMPACT_ATOMS: atom_id res chain seq x y z
N MET A 1 23.85 -1.26 1.60
CA MET A 1 23.49 -1.86 2.90
C MET A 1 22.47 -2.94 2.59
N GLU A 2 22.81 -4.21 2.74
CA GLU A 2 21.87 -5.30 2.46
C GLU A 2 20.79 -5.34 3.54
N PHE A 3 19.52 -5.30 3.13
CA PHE A 3 18.34 -5.30 4.01
C PHE A 3 18.10 -6.66 4.69
N ASN A 4 18.98 -7.64 4.47
CA ASN A 4 18.85 -9.04 4.88
C ASN A 4 19.02 -9.29 6.40
N SER A 5 19.20 -8.26 7.22
CA SER A 5 19.44 -8.40 8.66
C SER A 5 18.25 -7.99 9.56
N LEU A 6 17.09 -7.63 9.01
CA LEU A 6 15.93 -7.22 9.81
C LEU A 6 15.01 -8.41 10.10
N THR A 7 15.31 -9.16 11.17
CA THR A 7 14.57 -10.36 11.59
C THR A 7 13.18 -10.07 12.17
N ASN A 8 12.86 -8.80 12.44
CA ASN A 8 11.64 -8.40 13.16
C ASN A 8 10.62 -7.66 12.28
N ILE A 9 10.75 -7.76 10.95
CA ILE A 9 9.83 -7.12 10.02
C ILE A 9 8.84 -8.15 9.48
N GLU A 10 7.58 -7.73 9.35
CA GLU A 10 6.54 -8.49 8.69
C GLU A 10 5.76 -7.59 7.73
N VAL A 11 5.23 -8.19 6.65
CA VAL A 11 4.32 -7.50 5.72
C VAL A 11 2.97 -8.17 5.76
N LEU A 12 1.96 -7.40 6.19
CA LEU A 12 0.57 -7.80 6.23
C LEU A 12 -0.09 -7.43 4.90
N LYS A 13 -0.70 -8.42 4.24
CA LYS A 13 -1.52 -8.21 3.04
C LYS A 13 -2.99 -8.10 3.47
N ILE A 14 -3.61 -6.97 3.16
CA ILE A 14 -4.96 -6.61 3.60
C ILE A 14 -5.80 -6.24 2.38
N ASP A 15 -6.99 -6.81 2.27
CA ASP A 15 -7.97 -6.52 1.23
C ASP A 15 -9.19 -5.79 1.83
N ASN A 16 -10.32 -5.83 1.12
CA ASN A 16 -11.56 -5.20 1.53
C ASN A 16 -12.19 -5.80 2.81
N THR A 17 -11.68 -6.91 3.34
CA THR A 17 -12.09 -7.45 4.64
C THR A 17 -11.55 -6.66 5.82
N LEU A 18 -10.51 -5.83 5.60
CA LEU A 18 -9.72 -5.13 6.63
C LEU A 18 -9.02 -6.06 7.62
N THR A 19 -8.74 -7.30 7.24
CA THR A 19 -7.98 -8.25 8.05
C THR A 19 -6.80 -8.80 7.25
N ALA A 20 -5.78 -9.30 7.97
CA ALA A 20 -4.77 -10.12 7.31
C ALA A 20 -5.41 -11.45 6.89
N MET A 21 -5.02 -11.98 5.73
CA MET A 21 -5.57 -13.24 5.22
C MET A 21 -5.49 -14.37 6.28
N GLY A 22 -6.62 -15.03 6.53
CA GLY A 22 -6.80 -16.08 7.55
C GLY A 22 -7.44 -15.61 8.87
N TYR A 23 -7.75 -14.31 9.03
CA TYR A 23 -8.34 -13.74 10.26
C TYR A 23 -9.67 -13.00 10.02
N GLU A 24 -10.38 -13.33 8.94
CA GLU A 24 -11.52 -12.58 8.41
C GLU A 24 -12.70 -12.44 9.40
N ASN A 25 -12.86 -13.41 10.30
CA ASN A 25 -13.95 -13.43 11.28
C ASN A 25 -13.64 -12.66 12.58
N ASN A 26 -12.44 -12.09 12.73
CA ASN A 26 -12.06 -11.41 13.96
C ASN A 26 -12.41 -9.92 13.91
N VAL A 27 -13.59 -9.57 14.43
CA VAL A 27 -14.14 -8.21 14.42
C VAL A 27 -13.25 -7.20 15.14
N ASP A 28 -12.65 -7.58 16.28
CA ASP A 28 -11.79 -6.69 17.05
C ASP A 28 -10.50 -6.36 16.28
N LEU A 29 -9.90 -7.37 15.63
CA LEU A 29 -8.75 -7.16 14.75
C LEU A 29 -9.13 -6.27 13.57
N ARG A 30 -10.29 -6.52 12.94
CA ARG A 30 -10.79 -5.71 11.82
C ARG A 30 -10.89 -4.22 12.18
N ASN A 31 -11.44 -3.89 13.35
CA ASN A 31 -11.58 -2.51 13.80
C ASN A 31 -10.22 -1.85 14.09
N LYS A 32 -9.30 -2.59 14.72
CA LYS A 32 -7.93 -2.11 14.98
C LYS A 32 -7.17 -1.87 13.69
N MET A 33 -7.27 -2.78 12.73
CA MET A 33 -6.65 -2.64 11.41
C MET A 33 -7.23 -1.46 10.65
N GLY A 34 -8.55 -1.27 10.65
CA GLY A 34 -9.18 -0.11 10.05
C GLY A 34 -8.63 1.21 10.60
N TRP A 35 -8.51 1.32 11.92
CA TRP A 35 -7.91 2.49 12.56
C TRP A 35 -6.44 2.71 12.14
N MET A 36 -5.63 1.65 12.10
CA MET A 36 -4.23 1.75 11.64
C MET A 36 -4.13 2.24 10.19
N ILE A 37 -5.02 1.77 9.30
CA ILE A 37 -5.08 2.19 7.90
C ILE A 37 -5.43 3.67 7.81
N ASP A 38 -6.42 4.13 8.56
CA ASP A 38 -6.85 5.54 8.56
C ASP A 38 -5.74 6.47 9.04
N GLU A 39 -5.02 6.10 10.11
CA GLU A 39 -3.88 6.89 10.60
C GLU A 39 -2.74 6.93 9.57
N MET A 40 -2.36 5.79 8.99
CA MET A 40 -1.32 5.76 7.97
C MET A 40 -1.72 6.53 6.70
N GLY A 41 -2.99 6.50 6.32
CA GLY A 41 -3.53 7.27 5.21
C GLY A 41 -3.46 8.78 5.45
N LYS A 42 -3.75 9.24 6.68
CA LYS A 42 -3.58 10.65 7.08
C LYS A 42 -2.14 11.10 6.99
N VAL A 43 -1.21 10.33 7.56
CA VAL A 43 0.21 10.69 7.53
C VAL A 43 0.76 10.65 6.11
N SER A 44 0.36 9.66 5.29
CA SER A 44 0.69 9.60 3.87
C SER A 44 0.24 10.87 3.12
N ALA A 45 -0.99 11.32 3.37
CA ALA A 45 -1.53 12.54 2.77
C ALA A 45 -0.75 13.78 3.17
N MET A 46 -0.38 13.90 4.45
CA MET A 46 0.43 15.00 4.97
C MET A 46 1.81 15.05 4.31
N ALA A 47 2.48 13.90 4.19
CA ALA A 47 3.80 13.78 3.57
C ALA A 47 3.78 14.11 2.07
N GLN A 48 2.64 13.90 1.40
CA GLN A 48 2.41 14.21 -0.01
C GLN A 48 1.73 15.58 -0.23
N GLU A 49 1.51 16.36 0.83
CA GLU A 49 0.83 17.66 0.80
C GLU A 49 -0.58 17.62 0.16
N LEU A 50 -1.28 16.50 0.31
CA LEU A 50 -2.63 16.31 -0.19
C LEU A 50 -3.66 16.97 0.74
N ARG A 51 -4.75 17.49 0.14
CA ARG A 51 -5.86 18.10 0.90
C ARG A 51 -6.62 17.11 1.77
N SER A 52 -6.63 15.84 1.38
CA SER A 52 -7.32 14.76 2.09
C SER A 52 -6.63 13.43 1.81
N PRO A 53 -6.75 12.45 2.73
CA PRO A 53 -6.26 11.09 2.50
C PRO A 53 -6.84 10.47 1.23
N ILE A 54 -5.97 9.77 0.50
CA ILE A 54 -6.35 8.95 -0.66
C ILE A 54 -6.41 7.46 -0.33
N THR A 55 -6.08 7.12 0.93
CA THR A 55 -6.15 5.80 1.53
C THR A 55 -6.90 5.91 2.85
N SER A 56 -7.92 5.08 3.04
CA SER A 56 -8.65 4.90 4.28
C SER A 56 -9.27 3.50 4.33
N ALA A 57 -9.67 3.05 5.51
CA ALA A 57 -10.37 1.78 5.70
C ALA A 57 -11.68 1.75 4.88
N GLU A 58 -12.42 2.85 4.87
CA GLU A 58 -13.65 3.00 4.08
C GLU A 58 -13.38 2.88 2.57
N MET A 59 -12.33 3.54 2.07
CA MET A 59 -11.95 3.45 0.65
C MET A 59 -11.51 2.02 0.28
N LEU A 60 -10.79 1.34 1.18
CA LEU A 60 -10.34 -0.03 0.96
C LEU A 60 -11.51 -1.02 0.91
N ILE A 61 -12.47 -0.95 1.84
CA ILE A 61 -13.70 -1.77 1.85
C ILE A 61 -14.46 -1.63 0.53
N ASN A 62 -14.55 -0.42 -0.01
CA ASN A 62 -15.31 -0.12 -1.22
C ASN A 62 -14.49 -0.30 -2.51
N SER A 63 -13.43 -1.09 -2.49
CA SER A 63 -12.55 -1.31 -3.64
C SER A 63 -12.02 -2.74 -3.71
N ASP A 64 -11.52 -3.14 -4.89
CA ASP A 64 -10.74 -4.36 -5.07
C ASP A 64 -9.22 -4.11 -4.88
N ASN A 65 -8.86 -3.05 -4.15
CA ASN A 65 -7.47 -2.72 -3.89
C ASN A 65 -6.88 -3.66 -2.84
N ILE A 66 -5.55 -3.81 -2.90
CA ILE A 66 -4.76 -4.53 -1.91
C ILE A 66 -3.83 -3.53 -1.24
N LEU A 67 -3.85 -3.51 0.09
CA LEU A 67 -2.93 -2.77 0.93
C LEU A 67 -1.88 -3.71 1.50
N TYR A 68 -0.61 -3.39 1.28
CA TYR A 68 0.52 -4.03 1.94
C TYR A 68 0.99 -3.10 3.06
N MET A 69 0.90 -3.57 4.31
CA MET A 69 1.33 -2.84 5.49
C MET A 69 2.60 -3.47 6.05
N ILE A 70 3.67 -2.70 6.19
CA ILE A 70 4.91 -3.18 6.80
C ILE A 70 4.95 -2.82 8.27
N ILE A 71 5.19 -3.81 9.12
CA ILE A 71 5.27 -3.67 10.57
C ILE A 71 6.66 -4.09 11.07
N GLU A 72 7.07 -3.50 12.18
CA GLU A 72 8.31 -3.80 12.89
C GLU A 72 7.96 -4.20 14.33
N HIS A 73 8.32 -5.42 14.72
CA HIS A 73 8.10 -5.97 16.05
C HIS A 73 9.13 -5.42 17.04
N ASN A 74 8.65 -4.73 18.08
CA ASN A 74 9.46 -4.24 19.19
C ASN A 74 9.63 -5.34 20.26
N THR A 75 8.57 -6.10 20.51
CA THR A 75 8.52 -7.30 21.37
C THR A 75 7.64 -8.35 20.70
N SER A 76 7.46 -9.53 21.30
CA SER A 76 6.55 -10.56 20.78
C SER A 76 5.08 -10.14 20.73
N GLU A 77 4.68 -9.11 21.48
CA GLU A 77 3.28 -8.66 21.61
C GLU A 77 3.04 -7.25 21.06
N HIS A 78 4.10 -6.52 20.73
CA HIS A 78 4.01 -5.13 20.29
C HIS A 78 4.78 -4.91 19.01
N PHE A 79 4.11 -4.27 18.06
CA PHE A 79 4.68 -3.83 16.81
C PHE A 79 4.36 -2.35 16.57
N VAL A 80 5.10 -1.76 15.64
CA VAL A 80 4.81 -0.44 15.08
C VAL A 80 4.57 -0.57 13.59
N VAL A 81 3.64 0.23 13.06
CA VAL A 81 3.44 0.32 11.62
C VAL A 81 4.51 1.24 11.04
N VAL A 82 5.26 0.73 10.07
CA VAL A 82 6.39 1.43 9.45
C VAL A 82 5.97 2.11 8.14
N GLY A 83 4.99 1.56 7.43
CA GLY A 83 4.60 2.06 6.12
C GLY A 83 3.47 1.25 5.46
N ILE A 84 2.98 1.79 4.35
CA ILE A 84 1.90 1.23 3.55
C ILE A 84 2.21 1.33 2.04
N LEU A 85 1.65 0.40 1.27
CA LEU A 85 1.66 0.39 -0.19
C LEU A 85 0.29 -0.11 -0.67
N MET A 86 -0.50 0.74 -1.33
CA MET A 86 -1.79 0.39 -1.89
C MET A 86 -1.70 0.19 -3.40
N THR A 87 -2.28 -0.90 -3.89
CA THR A 87 -2.27 -1.28 -5.30
C THR A 87 -3.62 -1.81 -5.76
N GLY A 88 -3.90 -1.78 -7.06
CA GLY A 88 -5.14 -2.34 -7.60
C GLY A 88 -5.26 -2.20 -9.11
N TRP A 89 -6.14 -2.99 -9.71
CA TRP A 89 -6.49 -2.87 -11.12
C TRP A 89 -7.37 -1.64 -11.35
N LYS A 90 -7.02 -0.82 -12.34
CA LYS A 90 -7.79 0.35 -12.75
C LYS A 90 -8.00 0.35 -14.26
N LYS A 91 -9.22 0.67 -14.66
CA LYS A 91 -9.55 0.94 -16.05
C LYS A 91 -9.16 2.37 -16.35
N LEU A 92 -8.03 2.56 -17.03
CA LEU A 92 -7.50 3.88 -17.38
C LEU A 92 -7.61 4.12 -18.88
N CYS A 93 -7.84 5.38 -19.26
CA CYS A 93 -7.72 5.81 -20.64
C CYS A 93 -6.26 6.24 -20.89
N LEU A 94 -5.47 5.38 -21.53
CA LEU A 94 -4.07 5.67 -21.84
C LEU A 94 -3.98 6.46 -23.13
N TYR A 95 -3.53 7.72 -23.03
CA TYR A 95 -3.33 8.58 -24.19
C TYR A 95 -2.01 8.27 -24.90
N ASN A 96 -2.09 7.86 -26.16
CA ASN A 96 -0.94 7.66 -27.01
C ASN A 96 -0.69 8.93 -27.85
N LYS A 97 0.34 9.71 -27.48
CA LYS A 97 0.72 10.93 -28.20
C LYS A 97 1.05 10.69 -29.68
N ALA A 98 1.63 9.54 -30.03
CA ALA A 98 2.01 9.23 -31.40
C ALA A 98 0.81 8.97 -32.32
N VAL A 99 -0.27 8.39 -31.76
CA VAL A 99 -1.50 8.07 -32.49
C VAL A 99 -2.57 9.17 -32.31
N GLY A 100 -2.40 10.06 -31.32
CA GLY A 100 -3.34 11.13 -31.01
C GLY A 100 -4.66 10.64 -30.42
N SER A 101 -4.71 9.42 -29.88
CA SER A 101 -5.93 8.79 -29.38
C SER A 101 -5.74 8.18 -28.00
N CYS A 102 -6.87 7.97 -27.33
CA CYS A 102 -6.90 7.34 -26.02
C CYS A 102 -7.44 5.91 -26.13
N LYS A 103 -6.79 4.97 -25.45
CA LYS A 103 -7.21 3.56 -25.38
C LYS A 103 -7.56 3.19 -23.95
N GLU A 104 -8.80 2.77 -23.73
CA GLU A 104 -9.19 2.15 -22.46
C GLU A 104 -8.41 0.85 -22.25
N THR A 105 -7.69 0.76 -21.15
CA THR A 105 -6.83 -0.38 -20.81
C THR A 105 -6.97 -0.67 -19.32
N MET A 106 -7.07 -1.95 -18.97
CA MET A 106 -6.98 -2.38 -17.57
C MET A 106 -5.51 -2.44 -17.17
N VAL A 107 -5.12 -1.69 -16.14
CA VAL A 107 -3.73 -1.54 -15.72
C VAL A 107 -3.61 -1.76 -14.21
N TYR A 108 -2.58 -2.47 -13.78
CA TYR A 108 -2.26 -2.61 -12.37
C TYR A 108 -1.50 -1.38 -11.89
N CYS A 109 -2.10 -0.66 -10.95
CA CYS A 109 -1.62 0.65 -10.51
C CYS A 109 -1.12 0.59 -9.06
N LEU A 110 -0.01 1.28 -8.81
CA LEU A 110 0.40 1.71 -7.49
C LEU A 110 -0.32 3.03 -7.21
N MET A 111 -1.15 3.04 -6.17
CA MET A 111 -2.08 4.15 -5.87
C MET A 111 -1.62 5.04 -4.73
N ASP A 112 -1.05 4.44 -3.68
CA ASP A 112 -0.51 5.18 -2.54
C ASP A 112 0.70 4.41 -2.01
N PHE A 113 1.72 5.13 -1.57
CA PHE A 113 2.93 4.53 -1.04
C PHE A 113 3.59 5.48 -0.06
N TYR A 114 3.79 4.99 1.16
CA TYR A 114 4.32 5.80 2.23
C TYR A 114 5.12 4.96 3.21
N ILE A 115 6.31 5.45 3.59
CA ILE A 115 7.13 4.94 4.68
C ILE A 115 7.32 6.09 5.67
N HIS A 116 7.09 5.82 6.96
CA HIS A 116 7.26 6.81 8.03
C HIS A 116 8.65 7.43 7.98
N GLU A 117 8.76 8.75 8.16
CA GLU A 117 9.98 9.54 7.91
C GLU A 117 11.16 9.03 8.74
N SER A 118 10.93 8.62 9.99
CA SER A 118 11.96 8.04 10.89
C SER A 118 12.53 6.69 10.42
N ARG A 119 11.91 6.08 9.40
CA ARG A 119 12.26 4.78 8.81
C ARG A 119 12.60 4.88 7.33
N GLN A 120 12.56 6.06 6.71
CA GLN A 120 13.00 6.26 5.34
C GLN A 120 14.52 6.05 5.18
N PHE A 121 14.97 5.86 3.94
CA PHE A 121 16.37 5.60 3.55
C PHE A 121 17.04 4.37 4.18
N LYS A 122 16.28 3.52 4.87
CA LYS A 122 16.77 2.26 5.44
C LYS A 122 16.53 1.04 4.55
N GLY A 123 15.67 1.16 3.54
CA GLY A 123 15.36 0.09 2.56
C GLY A 123 13.95 -0.52 2.67
N TYR A 124 13.14 -0.13 3.67
CA TYR A 124 11.77 -0.63 3.86
C TYR A 124 10.90 -0.44 2.61
N GLY A 125 11.03 0.71 1.94
CA GLY A 125 10.29 0.99 0.73
C GLY A 125 10.59 0.03 -0.41
N LYS A 126 11.88 -0.26 -0.64
CA LYS A 126 12.30 -1.25 -1.64
C LYS A 126 11.76 -2.64 -1.27
N TYR A 127 11.91 -3.03 -0.01
CA TYR A 127 11.44 -4.33 0.47
C TYR A 127 9.92 -4.51 0.26
N LEU A 128 9.12 -3.48 0.56
CA LEU A 128 7.67 -3.52 0.40
C LEU A 128 7.26 -3.64 -1.08
N ILE A 129 7.92 -2.90 -1.97
CA ILE A 129 7.72 -2.99 -3.43
C ILE A 129 8.13 -4.37 -3.95
N ASP A 130 9.30 -4.89 -3.56
CA ASP A 130 9.76 -6.21 -3.96
C ASP A 130 8.78 -7.31 -3.50
N TYR A 131 8.26 -7.19 -2.27
CA TYR A 131 7.26 -8.11 -1.73
C TYR A 131 5.96 -8.08 -2.55
N MET A 132 5.46 -6.88 -2.84
CA MET A 132 4.28 -6.70 -3.69
C MET A 132 4.51 -7.29 -5.09
N LEU A 133 5.67 -7.05 -5.73
CA LEU A 133 5.98 -7.57 -7.06
C LEU A 133 6.01 -9.10 -7.09
N LYS A 134 6.61 -9.72 -6.07
CA LYS A 134 6.60 -11.18 -5.90
C LYS A 134 5.19 -11.73 -5.71
N ASN A 135 4.33 -11.01 -4.99
CA ASN A 135 2.95 -11.45 -4.75
C ASN A 135 2.09 -11.43 -6.01
N ILE A 136 2.21 -10.41 -6.85
CA ILE A 136 1.36 -10.22 -8.03
C ILE A 136 1.82 -11.04 -9.25
N ASN A 137 3.03 -11.61 -9.21
CA ASN A 137 3.61 -12.39 -10.30
C ASN A 137 3.63 -11.65 -11.65
N ILE A 138 3.80 -10.32 -11.62
CA ILE A 138 3.87 -9.46 -12.79
C ILE A 138 5.33 -9.04 -13.01
N HIS A 139 5.84 -9.26 -14.23
CA HIS A 139 7.10 -8.66 -14.68
C HIS A 139 6.89 -7.15 -14.92
N LEU A 140 7.35 -6.34 -13.95
CA LEU A 140 7.75 -4.92 -13.99
C LEU A 140 6.97 -3.87 -14.84
N TYR A 141 5.70 -4.08 -15.17
CA TYR A 141 4.85 -3.01 -15.73
C TYR A 141 3.76 -2.61 -14.73
N VAL A 142 4.13 -1.72 -13.79
CA VAL A 142 3.20 -1.08 -12.86
C VAL A 142 3.07 0.39 -13.24
N SER A 143 1.85 0.89 -13.37
CA SER A 143 1.61 2.32 -13.53
C SER A 143 1.57 3.01 -12.17
N ILE A 144 2.22 4.17 -12.06
CA ILE A 144 2.16 5.01 -10.86
C ILE A 144 1.06 6.04 -11.07
N ASP A 145 0.05 6.01 -10.21
CA ASP A 145 -0.98 7.05 -10.17
C ASP A 145 -0.46 8.22 -9.32
N ALA A 146 0.15 9.20 -9.97
CA ALA A 146 0.52 10.46 -9.33
C ALA A 146 -0.60 11.47 -9.62
N ARG A 147 -1.39 11.82 -8.59
CA ARG A 147 -2.32 12.94 -8.72
C ARG A 147 -1.51 14.22 -8.94
N THR A 148 -1.64 14.82 -10.12
CA THR A 148 -1.21 16.20 -10.34
C THR A 148 -2.14 17.11 -9.56
N THR A 149 -1.62 17.76 -8.51
CA THR A 149 -2.29 18.85 -7.79
C THR A 149 -2.54 20.05 -8.69
#